data_AF-A0A9Q0WEU2-F1
#
_entry.id   AF-A0A9Q0WEU2-F1
#
_cell.length_a   1.000
_cell.length_b   1.000
_cell.length_c   1.000
_cell.angle_alpha   90.00
_cell.angle_beta   90.00
_cell.angle_gamma   90.00
#
_symmetry.space_group_name_H-M   'P 1'
#
loop_
_entity.id
_entity.type
_entity.pdbx_description
1 polymer ?
#
loop_
_entity_poly.entity_id
_entity_poly.type
_entity_poly.pdbx_seq_one_letter_code
_entity_poly.pdbx_strand_id
1 'polypeptide(L)'
;MAALQISSCESQISSEVLIARVMQIHASISTLSSLRPSKQVNSLFSNLVKLCILPSSIDITALPEEVQAMRESLINLCGHAEGLLELEFSTFLSKIHQPLNNLNLFPYYGNYVKLASIEYRILNESGVSQPRKVAFVGSGPLPLTSFIMATHHMKLTHLSTSTSRSYFKSKPNISNAASVKFKNNLWDKNIIKQS
;
A
#
# COMPACT_ATOMS: atom_id res chain seq x y z
N MET A 1 -41.52 -2.65 -26.57
CA MET A 1 -40.15 -3.08 -26.21
C MET A 1 -39.80 -2.43 -24.89
N ALA A 2 -39.86 -3.19 -23.79
CA ALA A 2 -39.43 -2.72 -22.47
C ALA A 2 -37.96 -3.11 -22.31
N ALA A 3 -37.07 -2.11 -22.25
CA ALA A 3 -35.66 -2.33 -21.94
C ALA A 3 -35.56 -2.64 -20.44
N LEU A 4 -35.15 -3.87 -20.13
CA LEU A 4 -34.81 -4.33 -18.79
C LEU A 4 -33.69 -3.44 -18.24
N GLN A 5 -34.01 -2.67 -17.20
CA GLN A 5 -33.02 -2.02 -16.35
C GLN A 5 -32.19 -3.11 -15.69
N ILE A 6 -30.93 -3.23 -16.10
CA ILE A 6 -29.93 -4.01 -15.36
C ILE A 6 -29.65 -3.22 -14.08
N SER A 7 -30.40 -3.55 -13.03
CA SER A 7 -30.07 -3.16 -11.66
C SER A 7 -28.82 -3.92 -11.25
N SER A 8 -27.66 -3.26 -11.29
CA SER A 8 -26.47 -3.74 -10.59
C SER A 8 -26.68 -3.54 -9.09
N CYS A 9 -27.37 -4.50 -8.47
CA CYS A 9 -27.42 -4.61 -7.01
C CYS A 9 -26.06 -5.09 -6.52
N GLU A 10 -25.05 -4.21 -6.50
CA GLU A 10 -23.90 -4.40 -5.64
C GLU A 10 -24.42 -4.25 -4.21
N SER A 11 -24.55 -5.36 -3.48
CA SER A 11 -24.96 -5.34 -2.09
C SER A 11 -23.92 -4.57 -1.27
N GLN A 12 -24.16 -3.29 -1.05
CA GLN A 12 -23.29 -2.41 -0.28
C GLN A 12 -23.30 -2.88 1.18
N ILE A 13 -22.12 -3.19 1.73
CA ILE A 13 -21.99 -3.54 3.14
C ILE A 13 -22.34 -2.30 3.98
N SER A 14 -23.14 -2.47 5.04
CA SER A 14 -23.45 -1.37 5.95
C SER A 14 -22.16 -0.84 6.60
N SER A 15 -22.07 0.47 6.76
CA SER A 15 -20.91 1.14 7.37
C SER A 15 -20.60 0.59 8.76
N GLU A 16 -21.62 0.32 9.56
CA GLU A 16 -21.51 -0.23 10.92
C GLU A 16 -20.91 -1.64 10.89
N VAL A 17 -21.35 -2.48 9.95
CA VAL A 17 -20.83 -3.84 9.79
C VAL A 17 -19.37 -3.83 9.34
N LEU A 18 -19.03 -2.92 8.42
CA LEU A 18 -17.65 -2.76 7.95
C LEU A 18 -16.74 -2.30 9.09
N ILE A 19 -17.13 -1.27 9.84
CA ILE A 19 -16.39 -0.75 10.99
C ILE A 19 -16.19 -1.85 12.04
N ALA A 20 -17.26 -2.57 12.41
CA ALA A 20 -17.18 -3.65 13.40
C ALA A 20 -16.19 -4.75 12.98
N ARG A 21 -16.21 -5.15 11.69
CA ARG A 21 -15.26 -6.15 11.17
C ARG A 21 -13.82 -5.65 11.17
N VAL A 22 -13.59 -4.39 10.81
CA VAL A 22 -12.25 -3.78 10.85
C VAL A 22 -11.74 -3.70 12.29
N MET A 23 -12.58 -3.32 13.26
CA MET A 23 -12.24 -3.33 14.69
C MET A 23 -11.89 -4.72 15.19
N GLN A 24 -12.63 -5.76 14.78
CA GLN A 24 -12.33 -7.15 15.15
C GLN A 24 -10.95 -7.60 14.62
N ILE A 25 -10.63 -7.23 13.38
CA ILE A 25 -9.31 -7.53 12.80
C ILE A 25 -8.21 -6.75 13.52
N HIS A 26 -8.43 -5.46 13.83
CA HIS A 26 -7.49 -4.66 14.61
C HIS A 26 -7.21 -5.28 15.98
N ALA A 27 -8.24 -5.70 16.71
CA ALA A 27 -8.08 -6.37 17.99
C ALA A 27 -7.26 -7.66 17.84
N SER A 28 -7.53 -8.45 16.80
CA SER A 28 -6.76 -9.67 16.50
C SER A 28 -5.29 -9.38 16.21
N ILE A 29 -4.99 -8.41 15.34
CA ILE A 29 -3.62 -7.99 15.01
C ILE A 29 -2.88 -7.47 16.24
N SER A 30 -3.55 -6.70 17.09
CA SER A 30 -2.96 -6.08 18.28
C SER A 30 -2.53 -7.09 19.35
N THR A 31 -3.08 -8.31 19.33
CA THR A 31 -2.68 -9.38 20.25
C THR A 31 -1.49 -10.22 19.75
N LEU A 32 -1.05 -10.02 18.50
CA LEU A 32 0.06 -10.78 17.93
C LEU A 32 1.38 -10.39 18.59
N SER A 33 2.19 -11.40 18.93
CA SER A 33 3.54 -11.20 19.47
C SER A 33 4.54 -10.70 18.42
N SER A 34 4.23 -10.85 17.14
CA SER A 34 5.06 -10.44 16.01
C SER A 34 4.22 -10.15 14.78
N LEU A 35 4.60 -9.12 14.02
CA LEU A 35 4.01 -8.81 12.71
C LEU A 35 4.88 -9.29 11.54
N ARG A 36 5.87 -10.16 11.81
CA ARG A 36 6.66 -10.78 10.73
C ARG A 36 5.77 -11.65 9.83
N PRO A 37 6.04 -11.70 8.51
CA PRO A 37 5.34 -12.56 7.58
C PRO A 37 5.13 -13.98 8.11
N SER A 38 3.88 -14.38 8.19
CA SER A 38 3.46 -15.72 8.59
C SER A 38 2.07 -15.99 8.05
N LYS A 39 1.63 -17.25 8.02
CA LYS A 39 0.29 -17.60 7.53
C LYS A 39 -0.82 -16.83 8.27
N GLN A 40 -0.69 -16.69 9.59
CA GLN A 40 -1.67 -15.98 10.43
C GLN A 40 -1.66 -14.47 10.15
N VAL A 41 -0.48 -13.84 10.18
CA VAL A 41 -0.30 -12.40 9.91
C VAL A 41 -0.82 -12.06 8.52
N ASN A 42 -0.41 -12.82 7.50
CA ASN A 42 -0.80 -12.60 6.11
C ASN A 42 -2.31 -12.75 5.91
N SER A 43 -2.95 -13.69 6.59
CA SER A 43 -4.41 -13.88 6.53
C SER A 43 -5.15 -12.67 7.11
N LEU A 44 -4.73 -12.17 8.27
CA LEU A 44 -5.35 -11.01 8.92
C LEU A 44 -5.24 -9.74 8.06
N PHE A 45 -4.03 -9.43 7.57
CA PHE A 45 -3.84 -8.27 6.70
C PHE A 45 -4.54 -8.42 5.34
N SER A 46 -4.59 -9.63 4.76
CA SER A 46 -5.34 -9.87 3.52
C SER A 46 -6.84 -9.63 3.71
N ASN A 47 -7.40 -10.07 4.84
CA ASN A 47 -8.80 -9.83 5.17
C ASN A 47 -9.07 -8.35 5.43
N LEU A 48 -8.15 -7.64 6.09
CA LEU A 48 -8.24 -6.20 6.28
C LEU A 48 -8.29 -5.46 4.93
N VAL A 49 -7.38 -5.77 4.01
CA VAL A 49 -7.35 -5.19 2.67
C VAL A 49 -8.67 -5.48 1.95
N LYS A 50 -9.13 -6.74 1.93
CA LYS A 50 -10.39 -7.12 1.29
C LYS A 50 -11.60 -6.33 1.80
N LEU A 51 -11.63 -5.97 3.09
CA LEU A 51 -12.69 -5.13 3.64
C LEU A 51 -12.55 -3.67 3.20
N CYS A 52 -11.33 -3.13 3.23
CA CYS A 52 -11.10 -1.71 2.96
C CYS A 52 -11.26 -1.31 1.48
N ILE A 53 -11.23 -2.28 0.57
CA ILE A 53 -11.41 -2.06 -0.88
C ILE A 53 -12.88 -2.14 -1.31
N LEU A 54 -13.78 -2.54 -0.40
CA LEU A 54 -15.21 -2.60 -0.70
C LEU A 54 -15.75 -1.17 -0.89
N PRO A 55 -16.68 -0.97 -1.83
CA PRO A 55 -17.41 0.28 -1.94
C PRO A 55 -18.10 0.60 -0.61
N SER A 56 -17.77 1.76 -0.03
CA SER A 56 -18.41 2.27 1.18
C SER A 56 -18.59 3.78 1.09
N SER A 57 -19.62 4.29 1.75
CA SER A 57 -19.93 5.72 1.86
C SER A 57 -19.53 6.28 3.23
N ILE A 58 -18.55 5.64 3.89
CA ILE A 58 -18.08 6.05 5.22
C ILE A 58 -17.41 7.42 5.10
N ASP A 59 -17.93 8.40 5.83
CA ASP A 59 -17.20 9.64 6.10
C ASP A 59 -16.21 9.41 7.24
N ILE A 60 -14.92 9.31 6.88
CA ILE A 60 -13.83 9.08 7.83
C ILE A 60 -13.71 10.22 8.85
N THR A 61 -14.11 11.44 8.48
CA THR A 61 -14.00 12.63 9.35
C THR A 61 -15.08 12.68 10.42
N ALA A 62 -16.21 11.99 10.19
CA ALA A 62 -17.35 11.91 11.09
C ALA A 62 -17.33 10.65 11.99
N LEU A 63 -16.26 9.84 11.94
CA LEU A 63 -16.16 8.64 12.76
C LEU A 63 -16.03 8.97 14.25
N PRO A 64 -16.60 8.15 15.16
CA PRO A 64 -16.38 8.30 16.59
C PRO A 64 -14.89 8.26 16.95
N GLU A 65 -14.49 8.97 18.01
CA GLU A 65 -13.10 9.13 18.44
C GLU A 65 -12.38 7.78 18.65
N GLU A 66 -13.07 6.81 19.26
CA GLU A 66 -12.55 5.45 19.43
C GLU A 66 -12.19 4.77 18.10
N VAL A 67 -13.04 4.93 17.08
CA VAL A 67 -12.82 4.35 15.74
C VAL A 67 -11.68 5.08 15.02
N GLN A 68 -11.54 6.40 15.23
CA GLN A 68 -10.40 7.16 14.71
C GLN A 68 -9.08 6.70 15.34
N ALA A 69 -9.04 6.54 16.67
CA ALA A 69 -7.85 6.05 17.37
C ALA A 69 -7.47 4.62 16.93
N MET A 70 -8.46 3.73 16.78
CA MET A 70 -8.26 2.39 16.23
C MET A 70 -7.67 2.44 14.81
N ARG A 71 -8.20 3.32 13.95
CA ARG A 71 -7.72 3.49 12.58
C ARG A 71 -6.26 3.98 12.55
N GLU A 72 -5.88 4.92 13.40
CA GLU A 72 -4.50 5.38 13.52
C GLU A 72 -3.56 4.25 13.98
N SER A 73 -4.02 3.44 14.93
CA SER A 73 -3.31 2.23 15.36
C SER A 73 -3.12 1.26 14.20
N LEU A 74 -4.17 0.98 13.42
CA LEU A 74 -4.08 0.13 12.21
C LEU A 74 -3.08 0.66 11.19
N ILE A 75 -3.07 1.96 10.91
CA ILE A 75 -2.11 2.57 9.98
C ILE A 75 -0.66 2.30 10.42
N ASN A 76 -0.39 2.44 11.73
CA ASN A 76 0.94 2.16 12.29
C ASN A 76 1.29 0.67 12.22
N LEU A 77 0.35 -0.22 12.54
CA LEU A 77 0.52 -1.67 12.45
C LEU A 77 0.79 -2.13 11.01
N CYS A 78 0.00 -1.63 10.06
CA CYS A 78 0.20 -1.87 8.62
C CYS A 78 1.60 -1.40 8.16
N GLY A 79 2.00 -0.18 8.55
CA GLY A 79 3.33 0.33 8.21
C GLY A 79 4.48 -0.50 8.82
N HIS A 80 4.28 -1.03 10.03
CA HIS A 80 5.28 -1.91 10.66
C HIS A 80 5.35 -3.28 9.96
N ALA A 81 4.20 -3.91 9.71
CA ALA A 81 4.11 -5.20 9.02
C ALA A 81 4.69 -5.13 7.60
N GLU A 82 4.36 -4.08 6.83
CA GLU A 82 4.91 -3.86 5.50
C GLU A 82 6.44 -3.70 5.54
N GLY A 83 6.96 -2.92 6.49
CA GLY A 83 8.41 -2.77 6.66
C GLY A 83 9.12 -4.08 7.00
N LEU A 84 8.50 -4.95 7.81
CA LEU A 84 9.02 -6.28 8.10
C LEU A 84 8.97 -7.20 6.88
N LEU A 85 7.87 -7.17 6.12
CA LEU A 85 7.73 -7.90 4.86
C LEU A 85 8.81 -7.49 3.86
N GLU A 86 8.98 -6.19 3.61
CA GLU A 86 10.02 -5.66 2.72
C GLU A 86 11.43 -6.07 3.20
N LEU A 87 11.69 -6.05 4.51
CA LEU A 87 12.98 -6.46 5.08
C LEU A 87 13.26 -7.96 4.89
N GLU A 88 12.29 -8.82 5.19
CA GLU A 88 12.43 -10.26 5.00
C GLU A 88 12.63 -10.60 3.53
N PHE A 89 11.90 -9.93 2.64
CA PHE A 89 12.04 -10.15 1.20
C PHE A 89 13.37 -9.62 0.67
N SER A 90 13.82 -8.44 1.10
CA SER A 90 15.15 -7.93 0.75
C SER A 90 16.25 -8.88 1.23
N THR A 91 16.11 -9.45 2.43
CA THR A 91 17.06 -10.43 2.97
C THR A 91 17.04 -11.72 2.16
N PHE A 92 15.86 -12.21 1.77
CA PHE A 92 15.71 -13.37 0.90
C PHE A 92 16.35 -13.13 -0.48
N LEU A 93 16.03 -12.00 -1.13
CA LEU A 93 16.58 -11.63 -2.43
C LEU A 93 18.11 -11.49 -2.39
N SER A 94 18.69 -11.00 -1.28
CA SER A 94 20.15 -10.90 -1.15
C SER A 94 20.88 -12.25 -1.23
N LYS A 95 20.16 -13.36 -1.01
CA LYS A 95 20.72 -14.72 -0.98
C LYS A 95 20.58 -15.48 -2.31
N ILE A 96 19.81 -14.95 -3.26
CA ILE A 96 19.58 -15.60 -4.56
C ILE A 96 20.51 -15.02 -5.63
N HIS A 97 20.82 -15.84 -6.64
CA HIS A 97 21.58 -15.37 -7.80
C HIS A 97 20.76 -14.37 -8.62
N GLN A 98 21.38 -13.28 -9.08
CA GLN A 98 20.71 -12.19 -9.83
C GLN A 98 19.43 -11.67 -9.13
N PRO A 99 19.56 -11.01 -7.96
CA PRO A 99 18.42 -10.53 -7.16
C PRO A 99 17.46 -9.63 -7.93
N LEU A 100 17.98 -8.76 -8.80
CA LEU A 100 17.18 -7.82 -9.59
C LEU A 100 16.27 -8.51 -10.62
N ASN A 101 16.66 -9.69 -11.12
CA ASN A 101 15.84 -10.47 -12.05
C ASN A 101 14.69 -11.21 -11.36
N ASN A 102 14.69 -11.23 -10.03
CA ASN A 102 13.78 -12.01 -9.20
C ASN A 102 12.89 -11.11 -8.31
N LEU A 103 12.80 -9.81 -8.62
CA LEU A 103 11.93 -8.87 -7.92
C LEU A 103 10.44 -9.25 -8.04
N ASN A 104 10.07 -10.00 -9.08
CA ASN A 104 8.74 -10.54 -9.30
C ASN A 104 8.30 -11.57 -8.26
N LEU A 105 9.21 -12.09 -7.44
CA LEU A 105 8.87 -12.98 -6.33
C LEU A 105 8.16 -12.24 -5.19
N PHE A 106 8.31 -10.91 -5.09
CA PHE A 106 7.62 -10.13 -4.06
C PHE A 106 6.10 -10.26 -4.23
N PRO A 107 5.32 -10.60 -3.17
CA PRO A 107 3.89 -10.93 -3.30
C PRO A 107 3.02 -9.89 -3.99
N TYR A 108 3.42 -8.61 -3.93
CA TYR A 108 2.69 -7.50 -4.54
C TYR A 108 3.40 -6.86 -5.74
N TYR A 109 4.39 -7.54 -6.34
CA TYR A 109 5.18 -6.98 -7.44
C TYR A 109 4.31 -6.41 -8.58
N GLY A 110 3.27 -7.14 -8.99
CA GLY A 110 2.34 -6.69 -10.02
C GLY A 110 1.63 -5.37 -9.68
N ASN A 111 1.29 -5.15 -8.40
CA ASN A 111 0.68 -3.90 -7.95
C ASN A 111 1.68 -2.74 -8.09
N TYR A 112 2.93 -2.94 -7.72
CA TYR A 112 3.97 -1.93 -7.87
C TYR A 112 4.25 -1.59 -9.34
N VAL A 113 4.22 -2.56 -10.25
CA VAL A 113 4.37 -2.30 -11.69
C VAL A 113 3.23 -1.43 -12.22
N LYS A 114 1.98 -1.75 -11.84
CA LYS A 114 0.80 -0.95 -12.23
C LYS A 114 0.88 0.47 -11.68
N LEU A 115 1.20 0.62 -10.40
CA LEU A 115 1.35 1.91 -9.73
C LEU A 115 2.44 2.76 -10.36
N ALA A 116 3.64 2.20 -10.56
CA ALA A 116 4.76 2.94 -11.15
C ALA A 116 4.45 3.42 -12.58
N SER A 117 3.71 2.62 -13.36
CA SER A 117 3.25 3.02 -14.69
C SER A 117 2.29 4.21 -14.63
N ILE A 118 1.35 4.22 -13.69
CA ILE A 118 0.44 5.34 -13.46
C ILE A 118 1.21 6.59 -13.02
N GLU A 119 2.10 6.46 -12.04
CA GLU A 119 2.95 7.56 -11.54
C GLU A 119 3.81 8.16 -12.65
N TYR A 120 4.44 7.33 -13.48
CA TYR A 120 5.25 7.78 -14.60
C TYR A 120 4.40 8.52 -15.64
N ARG A 121 3.21 8.01 -15.95
CA ARG A 121 2.28 8.68 -16.88
C ARG A 121 1.89 10.07 -16.37
N ILE A 122 1.52 10.18 -15.08
CA ILE A 122 1.18 11.47 -14.45
C ILE A 122 2.36 12.44 -14.54
N LEU A 123 3.58 11.98 -14.24
CA LEU A 123 4.78 12.82 -14.37
C LEU A 123 4.96 13.34 -15.80
N ASN A 124 4.80 12.47 -16.80
CA ASN A 124 4.93 12.85 -18.19
C ASN A 124 3.83 13.84 -18.63
N GLU A 125 2.59 13.61 -18.22
CA GLU A 125 1.45 14.51 -18.49
C GLU A 125 1.60 15.87 -17.79
N SER A 126 2.29 15.92 -16.66
CA SER A 126 2.62 17.18 -15.96
C SER A 126 3.77 17.97 -16.60
N GLY A 127 4.34 17.48 -17.72
CA GLY A 127 5.44 18.12 -18.44
C GLY A 127 6.83 17.68 -18.00
N VAL A 128 6.95 16.73 -17.06
CA VAL A 128 8.23 16.14 -16.66
C VAL A 128 8.56 14.96 -17.57
N SER A 129 8.99 15.27 -18.81
CA SER A 129 9.44 14.26 -19.77
C SER A 129 10.94 13.98 -19.58
N GLN A 130 11.32 12.70 -19.43
CA GLN A 130 12.72 12.25 -19.32
C GLN A 130 13.54 12.97 -18.24
N PRO A 131 13.18 12.84 -16.95
CA PRO A 131 13.97 13.43 -15.88
C PRO A 131 15.39 12.88 -15.90
N ARG A 132 16.39 13.72 -15.61
CA ARG A 132 17.80 13.31 -15.50
C ARG A 132 18.16 12.78 -14.12
N LYS A 133 17.49 13.28 -13.08
CA LYS A 133 17.72 12.92 -11.68
C LYS A 133 16.38 12.82 -10.96
N VAL A 134 16.17 11.73 -10.23
CA VAL A 134 14.97 11.52 -9.41
C VAL A 134 15.39 10.96 -8.06
N ALA A 135 14.85 11.54 -6.99
CA ALA A 135 15.06 11.08 -5.64
C ALA A 135 13.78 10.43 -5.09
N PHE A 136 13.89 9.19 -4.62
CA PHE A 136 12.81 8.50 -3.91
C PHE A 136 13.03 8.64 -2.40
N VAL A 137 12.08 9.29 -1.73
CA VAL A 137 12.13 9.54 -0.29
C VAL A 137 11.26 8.50 0.43
N GLY A 138 11.85 7.82 1.43
CA GLY A 138 11.13 6.81 2.20
C GLY A 138 10.99 5.47 1.46
N SER A 139 12.05 5.05 0.76
CA SER A 139 12.03 3.87 -0.09
C SER A 139 11.93 2.53 0.66
N GLY A 140 12.13 2.55 1.98
CA GLY A 140 12.10 1.35 2.81
C GLY A 140 13.28 0.40 2.55
N PRO A 141 13.31 -0.76 3.23
CA PRO A 141 14.36 -1.77 3.04
C PRO A 141 14.32 -2.42 1.65
N LEU A 142 13.18 -2.42 0.96
CA LEU A 142 13.07 -2.88 -0.43
C LEU A 142 12.59 -1.74 -1.34
N PRO A 143 13.51 -1.02 -2.03
CA PRO A 143 13.18 0.16 -2.85
C PRO A 143 12.53 -0.23 -4.21
N LEU A 144 11.40 -0.93 -4.15
CA LEU A 144 10.80 -1.63 -5.28
C LEU A 144 10.31 -0.67 -6.37
N THR A 145 9.66 0.44 -6.00
CA THR A 145 9.24 1.47 -6.95
C THR A 145 10.42 2.02 -7.73
N SER A 146 11.55 2.28 -7.07
CA SER A 146 12.76 2.79 -7.73
C SER A 146 13.34 1.79 -8.73
N PHE A 147 13.37 0.49 -8.38
CA PHE A 147 13.82 -0.54 -9.32
C PHE A 147 12.90 -0.65 -10.54
N ILE A 148 11.59 -0.64 -10.34
CA ILE A 148 10.60 -0.74 -11.42
C ILE A 148 10.69 0.49 -12.33
N MET A 149 10.77 1.69 -11.75
CA MET A 149 10.97 2.92 -12.50
C MET A 149 12.24 2.87 -13.34
N ALA A 150 13.39 2.49 -12.75
CA ALA A 150 14.66 2.35 -13.48
C ALA A 150 14.56 1.35 -14.64
N THR A 151 13.90 0.21 -14.41
CA THR A 151 13.84 -0.90 -15.36
C THR A 151 12.91 -0.62 -16.53
N HIS A 152 11.75 -0.02 -16.26
CA HIS A 152 10.67 0.08 -17.24
C HIS A 152 10.47 1.48 -17.83
N HIS A 153 10.72 2.55 -17.06
CA HIS A 153 10.28 3.89 -17.42
C HIS A 153 11.41 4.94 -17.50
N MET A 154 12.42 4.84 -16.64
CA MET A 154 13.45 5.86 -16.38
C MET A 154 14.87 5.30 -16.57
N LYS A 155 15.09 4.56 -17.67
CA LYS A 155 16.34 3.82 -17.94
C LYS A 155 17.61 4.67 -18.04
N LEU A 156 17.46 5.96 -18.36
CA LEU A 156 18.57 6.91 -18.50
C LEU A 156 18.64 7.92 -17.34
N THR A 157 17.86 7.71 -16.30
CA THR A 157 17.73 8.64 -15.18
C THR A 157 18.61 8.18 -14.02
N HIS A 158 19.33 9.11 -13.40
CA HIS A 158 20.03 8.85 -12.15
C HIS A 158 19.04 8.81 -10.98
N LEU A 159 18.81 7.62 -10.41
CA LEU A 159 17.92 7.44 -9.27
C LEU A 159 18.71 7.39 -7.96
N SER A 160 18.25 8.13 -6.96
CA SER A 160 18.75 8.04 -5.59
C SER A 160 17.63 7.65 -4.63
N THR A 161 17.92 6.80 -3.66
CA THR A 161 16.94 6.34 -2.65
C THR A 161 17.36 6.77 -1.26
N SER A 162 16.40 7.02 -0.38
CA SER A 162 16.66 7.29 1.04
C SER A 162 15.72 6.47 1.92
N THR A 163 16.31 5.83 2.93
CA THR A 163 15.60 4.97 3.89
C THR A 163 15.27 5.71 5.20
N SER A 164 15.66 6.98 5.33
CA SER A 164 15.64 7.71 6.59
C SER A 164 14.23 7.93 7.15
N ARG A 165 13.86 7.10 8.13
CA ARG A 165 12.73 7.32 9.05
C ARG A 165 12.91 8.59 9.91
N SER A 166 14.15 9.07 10.01
CA SER A 166 14.60 10.20 10.84
C SER A 166 14.10 11.57 10.36
N TYR A 167 13.88 11.77 9.06
CA TYR A 167 13.37 13.04 8.52
C TYR A 167 11.91 13.33 8.90
N PHE A 168 11.14 12.30 9.28
CA PHE A 168 9.72 12.42 9.60
C PHE A 168 9.42 12.54 11.10
N LYS A 169 10.41 12.32 11.99
CA LYS A 169 10.23 12.45 13.45
C LYS A 169 10.29 13.91 13.94
N SER A 170 10.83 14.84 13.17
CA SER A 170 11.05 16.24 13.61
C SER A 170 9.91 17.21 13.26
N LYS A 171 8.80 16.73 12.68
CA LYS A 171 7.61 17.56 12.42
C LYS A 171 6.36 16.91 13.02
N PRO A 172 5.68 17.54 14.00
CA PRO A 172 4.58 16.92 14.75
C PRO A 172 3.29 16.67 13.94
N ASN A 173 3.27 16.95 12.63
CA ASN A 173 2.05 16.89 11.80
C ASN A 173 2.17 16.04 10.51
N ILE A 174 3.15 15.14 10.40
CA ILE A 174 3.31 14.32 9.18
C ILE A 174 3.44 12.83 9.53
N SER A 175 2.37 12.28 10.11
CA SER A 175 2.05 10.84 10.16
C SER A 175 1.72 10.24 8.78
N ASN A 176 2.09 10.93 7.69
CA ASN A 176 1.49 10.75 6.37
C ASN A 176 2.28 9.83 5.42
N ALA A 177 3.53 9.44 5.67
CA ALA A 177 4.30 8.66 4.66
C ALA A 177 3.84 7.19 4.56
N ALA A 178 3.69 6.49 5.69
CA ALA A 178 3.08 5.16 5.73
C ALA A 178 1.59 5.22 5.37
N SER A 179 0.91 6.28 5.82
CA SER A 179 -0.48 6.57 5.42
C SER A 179 -0.62 6.83 3.92
N VAL A 180 0.35 7.41 3.21
CA VAL A 180 0.25 7.70 1.76
C VAL A 180 0.50 6.44 0.94
N LYS A 181 1.46 5.58 1.32
CA LYS A 181 1.65 4.27 0.65
C LYS A 181 0.43 3.38 0.86
N PHE A 182 -0.19 3.41 2.04
CA PHE A 182 -1.45 2.71 2.31
C PHE A 182 -2.66 3.41 1.65
N LYS A 183 -2.77 4.74 1.67
CA LYS A 183 -3.84 5.53 1.03
C LYS A 183 -3.81 5.44 -0.50
N ASN A 184 -2.65 5.30 -1.14
CA ASN A 184 -2.61 5.16 -2.60
C ASN A 184 -2.91 3.72 -3.04
N ASN A 185 -2.57 2.72 -2.21
CA ASN A 185 -2.82 1.31 -2.54
C ASN A 185 -4.25 0.83 -2.23
N LEU A 186 -4.96 1.47 -1.30
CA LEU A 186 -6.31 1.05 -0.88
C LEU A 186 -7.45 1.71 -1.68
N TRP A 187 -7.21 2.89 -2.27
CA TRP A 187 -8.30 3.76 -2.75
C TRP A 187 -8.40 3.90 -4.28
N ASP A 188 -7.44 3.36 -5.03
CA ASP A 188 -7.55 3.31 -6.48
C ASP A 188 -8.28 2.03 -6.92
N LYS A 189 -9.59 2.15 -7.14
CA LYS A 189 -10.51 1.06 -7.53
C LYS A 189 -10.07 0.28 -8.77
N ASN A 190 -9.13 0.82 -9.56
CA ASN A 190 -8.60 0.19 -10.77
C ASN A 190 -7.38 -0.72 -10.51
N ILE A 191 -6.70 -0.60 -9.36
CA ILE A 191 -5.50 -1.40 -9.07
C ILE A 191 -5.87 -2.77 -8.50
N ILE A 192 -6.99 -2.86 -7.79
CA ILE A 192 -7.35 -4.03 -6.98
C ILE A 192 -8.29 -5.01 -7.70
N LYS A 193 -8.86 -4.65 -8.87
CA LYS A 193 -9.79 -5.51 -9.62
C LYS A 193 -9.17 -6.73 -10.32
N GLN A 194 -7.87 -7.01 -10.14
CA GLN A 194 -7.19 -8.13 -10.83
C GLN A 194 -6.19 -8.86 -9.92
N SER A 195 -6.64 -9.26 -8.72
CA SER A 195 -5.96 -10.23 -7.88
C SER A 195 -6.93 -11.30 -7.43
#